data_AF-A0AAW0MSP0-F1
#
_entry.id   AF-A0AAW0MSP0-F1
#
_cell.length_a   1.000
_cell.length_b   1.000
_cell.length_c   1.000
_cell.angle_alpha   90.00
_cell.angle_beta   90.00
_cell.angle_gamma   90.00
#
_symmetry.space_group_name_H-M   'P 1'
#
loop_
_entity.id
_entity.type
_entity.pdbx_description
1 polymer ?
#
loop_
_entity_poly.entity_id
_entity_poly.type
_entity_poly.pdbx_seq_one_letter_code
_entity_poly.pdbx_strand_id
1 'polypeptide(L)'
;MALLKSGWLWRQSSVLKRWKLNWCDLWIDGSLCFYKTERRRNLEQRVSLKTLCVDVRSGLECGDVSPPESNPRENLLVVQLKDGSTVNLCANSEDESLAWKLTLLETRRNPMFSYDPYDDSYQAVPLNGYHTVYITPGAGPGTHQVVVHRDPFDDLTEHVVLGLITGMAAGLAMRSFLWMPFFFC
;
A
#
# COMPACT_ATOMS: atom_id res chain seq x y z
N MET A 1 -2.78 -5.54 -16.34
CA MET A 1 -1.49 -5.39 -15.64
C MET A 1 -1.41 -3.97 -15.10
N ALA A 2 -1.18 -3.80 -13.79
CA ALA A 2 -1.11 -2.48 -13.18
C ALA A 2 0.33 -1.92 -13.27
N LEU A 3 0.43 -0.64 -13.60
CA LEU A 3 1.69 0.11 -13.61
C LEU A 3 1.96 0.62 -12.19
N LEU A 4 3.16 0.38 -11.67
CA LEU A 4 3.56 0.82 -10.33
C LEU A 4 4.25 2.18 -10.38
N LYS A 5 5.20 2.34 -11.32
CA LYS A 5 5.96 3.57 -11.52
C LYS A 5 6.40 3.69 -12.97
N SER A 6 6.44 4.91 -13.49
CA SER A 6 7.02 5.20 -14.80
C SER A 6 7.78 6.51 -14.78
N GLY A 7 8.80 6.64 -15.62
CA GLY A 7 9.55 7.89 -15.75
C GLY A 7 10.76 7.74 -16.67
N TRP A 8 11.40 8.88 -16.96
CA TRP A 8 12.62 8.91 -17.73
C TRP A 8 13.82 8.53 -16.87
N LEU A 9 14.62 7.57 -17.34
CA LEU A 9 15.88 7.20 -16.71
C LEU A 9 16.96 7.07 -17.77
N TRP A 10 18.15 7.56 -17.44
CA TRP A 10 19.33 7.23 -18.22
C TRP A 10 19.70 5.78 -17.94
N ARG A 11 19.93 5.01 -19.01
CA ARG A 11 20.37 3.63 -18.95
C ARG A 11 21.70 3.48 -19.65
N GLN A 12 22.62 2.76 -19.02
CA GLN A 12 23.86 2.38 -19.68
C GLN A 12 23.65 1.15 -20.55
N SER A 13 24.03 1.23 -21.82
CA SER A 13 24.03 0.08 -22.73
C SER A 13 25.05 -0.98 -22.26
N SER A 14 24.68 -2.26 -22.36
CA SER A 14 25.55 -3.38 -21.95
C SER A 14 26.80 -3.52 -22.83
N VAL A 15 26.67 -3.29 -24.14
CA VAL A 15 27.74 -3.50 -25.13
C VAL A 15 28.69 -2.31 -25.25
N LEU A 16 28.15 -1.11 -25.47
CA LEU A 16 28.95 0.09 -25.77
C LEU A 16 29.20 0.98 -24.55
N LYS A 17 28.66 0.61 -23.37
CA LYS A 17 28.75 1.37 -22.11
C LYS A 17 28.33 2.84 -22.22
N ARG A 18 27.60 3.21 -23.27
CA ARG A 18 27.03 4.54 -23.50
C ARG A 18 25.71 4.71 -22.75
N TRP A 19 25.53 5.87 -22.13
CA TRP A 19 24.28 6.30 -21.52
C TRP A 19 23.25 6.75 -22.56
N LYS A 20 22.02 6.27 -22.43
CA LYS A 20 20.88 6.63 -23.28
C LYS A 20 19.67 6.94 -22.41
N LEU A 21 18.94 7.99 -22.76
CA LEU A 21 17.70 8.35 -22.06
C LEU A 21 16.57 7.43 -22.55
N ASN A 22 15.99 6.66 -21.64
CA ASN A 22 14.96 5.68 -21.94
C ASN A 22 13.73 5.93 -21.05
N TRP A 23 12.54 5.64 -21.59
CA TRP A 23 11.33 5.59 -20.79
C TRP A 23 11.27 4.27 -20.04
N CYS A 24 11.19 4.33 -18.73
CA CYS A 24 11.18 3.18 -17.83
C CYS A 24 9.77 2.97 -17.28
N ASP A 25 9.21 1.77 -17.41
CA ASP A 25 7.98 1.35 -16.77
C ASP A 25 8.27 0.17 -15.83
N LEU A 26 7.87 0.31 -14.58
CA LEU A 26 7.85 -0.76 -13.58
C LEU A 26 6.43 -1.25 -13.37
N TRP A 27 6.22 -2.53 -13.62
CA TRP A 27 4.95 -3.21 -13.52
C TRP A 27 4.83 -3.97 -12.20
N ILE A 28 3.60 -4.14 -11.72
CA ILE A 28 3.30 -4.84 -10.45
C ILE A 28 3.76 -6.31 -10.45
N ASP A 29 3.84 -6.92 -11.64
CA ASP A 29 4.36 -8.27 -11.82
C ASP A 29 5.86 -8.38 -11.50
N GLY A 30 6.56 -7.26 -11.39
CA GLY A 30 8.01 -7.18 -11.20
C GLY A 30 8.79 -7.04 -12.50
N SER A 31 8.11 -6.82 -13.63
CA SER A 31 8.76 -6.50 -14.89
C SER A 31 9.21 -5.04 -14.91
N LEU A 32 10.51 -4.83 -15.07
CA LEU A 32 11.12 -3.54 -15.36
C LEU A 32 11.37 -3.45 -16.87
N CYS A 33 10.64 -2.59 -17.56
CA CYS A 33 10.68 -2.46 -19.02
C CYS A 33 11.26 -1.11 -19.42
N PHE A 34 12.19 -1.12 -20.38
CA PHE A 34 12.81 0.08 -20.94
C PHE A 34 12.39 0.25 -22.40
N TYR A 35 11.90 1.44 -22.72
CA TYR A 35 11.45 1.82 -24.06
C TYR A 35 12.26 2.99 -24.60
N LYS A 36 12.34 3.09 -25.93
CA LYS A 36 12.98 4.24 -26.59
C LYS A 36 12.21 5.54 -26.40
N THR A 37 10.88 5.46 -26.28
CA THR A 37 9.98 6.62 -26.13
C THR A 37 8.79 6.28 -25.23
N GLU A 38 8.15 7.31 -24.69
CA GLU A 38 6.94 7.20 -23.84
C GLU A 38 5.75 6.51 -24.54
N ARG A 39 5.78 6.42 -25.88
CA ARG A 39 4.75 5.73 -26.66
C ARG A 39 4.77 4.21 -26.47
N ARG A 40 5.76 3.65 -25.75
CA ARG A 40 5.88 2.21 -25.40
C ARG A 40 5.90 1.26 -26.61
N ARG A 41 6.21 1.76 -27.82
CA ARG A 41 6.19 0.96 -29.06
C ARG A 41 7.44 0.12 -29.26
N ASN A 42 8.60 0.63 -28.82
CA ASN A 42 9.90 0.02 -29.04
C ASN A 42 10.52 -0.37 -27.70
N LEU A 43 10.36 -1.63 -27.32
CA LEU A 43 10.97 -2.22 -26.13
C LEU A 43 12.46 -2.49 -26.40
N GLU A 44 13.34 -1.89 -25.61
CA GLU A 44 14.79 -2.15 -25.69
C GLU A 44 15.21 -3.31 -24.80
N GLN A 45 14.68 -3.37 -23.58
CA GLN A 45 15.07 -4.38 -22.59
C GLN A 45 13.95 -4.58 -21.58
N ARG A 46 13.76 -5.83 -21.15
CA ARG A 46 12.88 -6.19 -20.04
C ARG A 46 13.66 -7.01 -19.03
N VAL A 47 13.52 -6.68 -17.75
CA VAL A 47 14.18 -7.35 -16.64
C VAL A 47 13.12 -7.79 -15.64
N SER A 48 13.11 -9.07 -15.29
CA SER A 48 12.21 -9.60 -14.27
C SER A 48 12.87 -9.47 -12.89
N LEU A 49 12.47 -8.47 -12.13
CA LEU A 49 13.09 -8.15 -10.84
C LEU A 49 12.85 -9.26 -9.80
N LYS A 50 11.66 -9.85 -9.76
CA LYS A 50 11.35 -10.90 -8.78
C LYS A 50 12.23 -12.14 -8.95
N THR A 51 12.55 -12.50 -10.18
CA THR A 51 13.37 -13.68 -10.46
C THR A 51 14.85 -13.37 -10.51
N LEU A 52 15.25 -12.22 -11.06
CA LEU A 52 16.65 -11.92 -11.38
C LEU A 52 17.30 -10.92 -10.43
N CYS A 53 16.57 -10.02 -9.77
CA CYS A 53 17.19 -9.00 -8.92
C CYS A 53 17.72 -9.61 -7.63
N VAL A 54 18.99 -9.36 -7.32
CA VAL A 54 19.62 -9.68 -6.03
C VAL A 54 19.54 -8.47 -5.12
N ASP A 55 19.99 -7.32 -5.61
CA ASP A 55 20.14 -6.11 -4.81
C ASP A 55 20.04 -4.84 -5.68
N VAL A 56 19.74 -3.69 -5.05
CA VAL A 56 19.65 -2.40 -5.71
C VAL A 56 20.44 -1.36 -4.91
N ARG A 57 21.47 -0.81 -5.54
CA ARG A 57 22.36 0.21 -4.96
C ARG A 57 22.05 1.58 -5.52
N SER A 58 22.23 2.64 -4.73
CA SER A 58 22.05 4.04 -5.15
C SER A 58 23.21 4.93 -4.74
N GLY A 59 23.46 5.98 -5.52
CA GLY A 59 24.45 7.00 -5.18
C GLY A 59 25.86 6.46 -5.01
N LEU A 60 26.49 6.76 -3.87
CA LEU A 60 27.85 6.35 -3.53
C LEU A 60 28.01 4.84 -3.32
N GLU A 61 26.91 4.09 -3.14
CA GLU A 61 26.95 2.63 -3.09
C GLU A 61 27.29 2.01 -4.45
N CYS A 62 27.12 2.78 -5.54
CA CYS A 62 27.30 2.35 -6.93
C CYS A 62 28.79 2.26 -7.37
N GLY A 63 29.69 1.74 -6.53
CA GLY A 63 31.08 1.38 -6.84
C GLY A 63 31.78 2.20 -7.95
N ASP A 64 32.35 1.50 -8.94
CA ASP A 64 33.13 2.09 -10.04
C ASP A 64 32.28 2.54 -11.25
N VAL A 65 30.96 2.66 -11.12
CA VAL A 65 30.13 3.13 -12.24
C VAL A 65 30.30 4.65 -12.40
N SER A 66 30.78 5.08 -13.56
CA SER A 66 30.86 6.50 -13.91
C SER A 66 29.49 7.03 -14.36
N PRO A 67 28.98 8.11 -13.74
CA PRO A 67 27.72 8.73 -14.16
C PRO A 67 27.84 9.36 -15.55
N PRO A 68 26.70 9.72 -16.17
CA PRO A 68 26.71 10.59 -17.34
C PRO A 68 27.47 11.90 -17.04
N GLU A 69 28.19 12.47 -18.02
CA GLU A 69 29.08 13.64 -17.85
C GLU A 69 28.45 14.84 -17.11
N SER A 70 27.13 15.00 -17.18
CA SER A 70 26.39 16.09 -16.57
C SER A 70 25.74 15.76 -15.21
N ASN A 71 25.84 14.52 -14.72
CA ASN A 71 25.09 14.06 -13.55
C ASN A 71 26.02 13.68 -12.38
N PRO A 72 25.63 14.03 -11.14
CA PRO A 72 26.36 13.60 -9.96
C PRO A 72 26.25 12.09 -9.76
N ARG A 73 27.19 11.54 -8.98
CA ARG A 73 27.17 10.11 -8.61
C ARG A 73 25.96 9.75 -7.76
N GLU A 74 25.43 10.69 -6.98
CA GLU A 74 24.24 10.52 -6.13
C GLU A 74 23.01 10.08 -6.94
N ASN A 75 22.89 10.51 -8.20
CA ASN A 75 21.78 10.17 -9.08
C ASN A 75 21.86 8.74 -9.64
N LEU A 76 22.97 8.01 -9.43
CA LEU A 76 23.16 6.67 -9.94
C LEU A 76 22.30 5.65 -9.20
N LEU A 77 21.86 4.65 -9.95
CA LEU A 77 21.12 3.51 -9.44
C LEU A 77 21.62 2.26 -10.17
N VAL A 78 22.02 1.23 -9.44
CA VAL A 78 22.53 -0.02 -10.02
C VAL A 78 21.71 -1.19 -9.51
N VAL A 79 21.03 -1.88 -10.43
CA VAL A 79 20.33 -3.13 -10.14
C VAL A 79 21.28 -4.29 -10.39
N GLN A 80 21.57 -5.06 -9.34
CA GLN A 80 22.39 -6.27 -9.42
C GLN A 80 21.51 -7.47 -9.73
N LEU A 81 21.89 -8.24 -10.75
CA LEU A 81 21.17 -9.42 -11.20
C LEU A 81 21.87 -10.71 -10.73
N LYS A 82 21.12 -11.82 -10.64
CA LYS A 82 21.59 -13.12 -10.15
C LYS A 82 22.70 -13.74 -11.01
N ASP A 83 22.76 -13.37 -12.29
CA ASP A 83 23.80 -13.78 -13.21
C ASP A 83 25.12 -13.01 -13.03
N GLY A 84 25.18 -12.10 -12.04
CA GLY A 84 26.31 -11.21 -11.80
C GLY A 84 26.34 -10.00 -12.73
N SER A 85 25.41 -9.88 -13.67
CA SER A 85 25.28 -8.69 -14.51
C SER A 85 24.62 -7.55 -13.74
N THR A 86 24.85 -6.32 -14.20
CA THR A 86 24.25 -5.13 -13.59
C THR A 86 23.51 -4.29 -14.61
N VAL A 87 22.38 -3.74 -14.19
CA VAL A 87 21.65 -2.72 -14.95
C VAL A 87 21.97 -1.37 -14.32
N ASN A 88 22.81 -0.60 -15.01
CA ASN A 88 23.24 0.71 -14.54
C ASN A 88 22.27 1.78 -15.06
N LEU A 89 21.72 2.55 -14.13
CA LEU A 89 20.71 3.58 -14.34
C LEU A 89 21.17 4.88 -13.69
N CYS A 90 20.65 6.01 -14.17
CA CYS A 90 20.85 7.32 -13.56
C CYS A 90 19.54 8.12 -13.65
N ALA A 91 19.10 8.64 -12.51
CA ALA A 91 17.94 9.53 -12.41
C ALA A 91 18.34 10.99 -12.66
N ASN A 92 17.38 11.89 -12.66
CA ASN A 92 17.65 13.33 -12.81
C ASN A 92 17.97 14.00 -11.47
N SER A 93 17.54 13.40 -10.35
CA SER A 93 17.85 13.86 -9.00
C SER A 93 18.15 12.69 -8.05
N GLU A 94 18.79 13.00 -6.93
CA GLU A 94 19.08 12.03 -5.86
C GLU A 94 17.77 11.44 -5.30
N ASP A 95 16.79 12.30 -5.00
CA ASP A 95 15.48 11.88 -4.50
C ASP A 95 14.77 10.91 -5.46
N GLU A 96 14.88 11.16 -6.77
CA GLU A 96 14.29 10.28 -7.77
C GLU A 96 15.02 8.93 -7.80
N SER A 97 16.36 8.93 -7.68
CA SER A 97 17.15 7.71 -7.59
C SER A 97 16.76 6.86 -6.36
N LEU A 98 16.57 7.50 -5.20
CA LEU A 98 16.14 6.85 -3.97
C LEU A 98 14.71 6.32 -4.09
N ALA A 99 13.80 7.10 -4.67
CA ALA A 99 12.44 6.67 -4.95
C ALA A 99 12.43 5.41 -5.82
N TRP A 100 13.23 5.37 -6.89
CA TRP A 100 13.36 4.17 -7.72
C TRP A 100 13.97 3.00 -6.94
N LYS A 101 15.02 3.20 -6.14
CA LYS A 101 15.60 2.13 -5.30
C LYS A 101 14.57 1.50 -4.38
N LEU A 102 13.83 2.33 -3.64
CA LEU A 102 12.80 1.87 -2.70
C LEU A 102 11.71 1.07 -3.44
N THR A 103 11.17 1.61 -4.55
CA THR A 103 10.13 0.93 -5.32
C THR A 103 10.62 -0.40 -5.91
N LEU A 104 11.86 -0.47 -6.40
CA LEU A 104 12.43 -1.71 -6.95
C LEU A 104 12.64 -2.77 -5.86
N LEU A 105 13.17 -2.39 -4.71
CA LEU A 105 13.35 -3.29 -3.55
C LEU A 105 11.99 -3.77 -3.01
N GLU A 106 11.00 -2.89 -2.95
CA GLU A 106 9.63 -3.22 -2.56
C GLU A 106 9.01 -4.22 -3.55
N THR A 107 9.13 -3.96 -4.85
CA THR A 107 8.58 -4.86 -5.89
C THR A 107 9.22 -6.25 -5.86
N ARG A 108 10.53 -6.31 -5.53
CA ARG A 108 11.24 -7.58 -5.31
C ARG A 108 10.71 -8.29 -4.06
N ARG A 109 10.51 -7.56 -2.96
CA ARG A 109 10.12 -8.15 -1.66
C ARG A 109 8.65 -8.55 -1.62
N ASN A 110 7.78 -7.84 -2.34
CA ASN A 110 6.34 -8.05 -2.29
C ASN A 110 5.96 -9.29 -3.14
N PRO A 111 5.62 -10.43 -2.50
CA PRO A 111 4.99 -11.53 -3.21
C PRO A 111 3.56 -11.06 -3.46
N MET A 112 3.30 -10.44 -4.61
CA MET A 112 1.99 -9.90 -4.97
C MET A 112 0.87 -10.69 -4.32
N PHE A 113 0.19 -10.08 -3.35
CA PHE A 113 -1.20 -10.43 -3.08
C PHE A 113 -1.95 -9.98 -4.33
N SER A 114 -2.11 -10.90 -5.28
CA SER A 114 -3.22 -10.79 -6.21
C SER A 114 -4.43 -10.82 -5.31
N TYR A 115 -5.01 -9.65 -5.01
CA TYR A 115 -6.29 -9.59 -4.34
C TYR A 115 -7.27 -10.32 -5.25
N ASP A 116 -7.56 -11.57 -4.90
CA ASP A 116 -8.60 -12.34 -5.51
C ASP A 116 -9.87 -12.04 -4.71
N PRO A 117 -10.83 -11.28 -5.27
CA PRO A 117 -12.09 -11.00 -4.59
C PRO A 117 -12.91 -12.26 -4.27
N TYR A 118 -12.51 -13.44 -4.78
CA TYR A 118 -13.08 -14.74 -4.43
C TYR A 118 -12.34 -15.47 -3.30
N ASP A 119 -11.14 -15.01 -2.93
CA ASP A 119 -10.35 -15.51 -1.79
C ASP A 119 -10.72 -14.78 -0.49
N ASP A 120 -11.51 -13.70 -0.59
CA ASP A 120 -12.37 -13.23 0.49
C ASP A 120 -13.45 -14.28 0.71
N SER A 121 -13.13 -15.34 1.45
CA SER A 121 -14.14 -16.22 2.03
C SER A 121 -14.94 -15.36 3.02
N TYR A 122 -15.99 -14.69 2.54
CA TYR A 122 -17.08 -14.27 3.40
C TYR A 122 -17.46 -15.52 4.19
N GLN A 123 -17.14 -15.56 5.49
CA GLN A 123 -17.74 -16.55 6.36
C GLN A 123 -19.24 -16.33 6.19
N ALA A 124 -19.90 -17.26 5.49
CA ALA A 124 -21.34 -17.32 5.48
C ALA A 124 -21.74 -17.58 6.93
N VAL A 125 -21.97 -16.50 7.68
CA VAL A 125 -22.50 -16.59 9.03
C VAL A 125 -23.82 -17.32 8.88
N PRO A 126 -23.96 -18.54 9.43
CA PRO A 126 -25.21 -19.27 9.34
C PRO A 126 -26.30 -18.38 9.95
N LEU A 127 -27.42 -18.27 9.25
CA LEU A 127 -28.57 -17.48 9.68
C LEU A 127 -28.97 -17.92 11.10
N ASN A 128 -28.60 -17.11 12.09
CA ASN A 128 -28.99 -17.33 13.48
C ASN A 128 -30.35 -16.67 13.70
N GLY A 129 -31.30 -17.40 14.29
CA GLY A 129 -32.72 -17.06 14.41
C GLY A 129 -33.05 -15.76 15.17
N TYR A 130 -32.05 -15.03 15.65
CA TYR A 130 -32.17 -13.71 16.27
C TYR A 130 -32.12 -12.54 15.27
N HIS A 131 -31.80 -12.77 13.99
CA HIS A 131 -31.83 -11.73 12.95
C HIS A 131 -33.13 -11.81 12.15
N THR A 132 -34.08 -10.91 12.42
CA THR A 132 -35.37 -10.87 11.71
C THR A 132 -35.25 -10.09 10.39
N VAL A 133 -35.76 -10.66 9.29
CA VAL A 133 -35.92 -9.99 7.98
C VAL A 133 -37.42 -9.90 7.66
N TYR A 134 -37.90 -8.74 7.22
CA TYR A 134 -39.30 -8.56 6.77
C TYR A 134 -39.38 -8.46 5.25
N ILE A 135 -40.27 -9.25 4.64
CA ILE A 135 -40.61 -9.23 3.21
C ILE A 135 -42.13 -9.08 3.07
N THR A 136 -42.58 -8.08 2.31
CA THR A 136 -44.00 -7.86 1.99
C THR A 136 -44.32 -8.46 0.61
N PRO A 137 -45.46 -9.16 0.41
CA PRO A 137 -45.76 -9.80 -0.87
C PRO A 137 -46.60 -8.92 -1.80
N GLY A 138 -46.08 -8.68 -3.03
CA GLY A 138 -46.80 -8.21 -4.23
C GLY A 138 -46.17 -6.97 -4.90
N ALA A 139 -45.80 -6.92 -6.18
CA ALA A 139 -45.90 -7.85 -7.31
C ALA A 139 -44.86 -7.47 -8.41
N GLY A 140 -44.15 -8.45 -8.99
CA GLY A 140 -43.29 -8.28 -10.18
C GLY A 140 -42.06 -9.20 -10.22
N PRO A 141 -41.71 -9.88 -11.33
CA PRO A 141 -40.62 -10.85 -11.39
C PRO A 141 -39.27 -10.14 -11.49
N GLY A 142 -38.47 -10.22 -10.43
CA GLY A 142 -37.15 -9.59 -10.33
C GLY A 142 -36.89 -9.19 -8.88
N THR A 143 -36.46 -10.15 -8.06
CA THR A 143 -36.42 -10.03 -6.60
C THR A 143 -35.38 -9.01 -6.12
N HIS A 144 -35.86 -7.81 -5.76
CA HIS A 144 -35.16 -6.83 -4.93
C HIS A 144 -35.08 -7.33 -3.48
N GLN A 145 -33.90 -7.26 -2.89
CA GLN A 145 -33.67 -7.57 -1.48
C GLN A 145 -33.77 -6.28 -0.67
N VAL A 146 -34.67 -6.25 0.32
CA VAL A 146 -34.78 -5.15 1.28
C VAL A 146 -34.72 -5.72 2.69
N VAL A 147 -33.83 -5.16 3.50
CA VAL A 147 -33.59 -5.54 4.89
C VAL A 147 -34.23 -4.47 5.78
N VAL A 148 -35.08 -4.87 6.73
CA VAL A 148 -35.69 -3.96 7.71
C VAL A 148 -34.95 -4.08 9.03
N HIS A 149 -34.35 -2.97 9.46
CA HIS A 149 -33.76 -2.78 10.78
C HIS A 149 -34.88 -2.45 11.79
N ARG A 150 -35.04 -3.23 12.85
CA ARG A 150 -35.78 -2.81 14.05
C ARG A 150 -34.76 -2.28 15.04
N ASP A 151 -35.01 -1.06 15.53
CA ASP A 151 -34.13 -0.39 16.46
C ASP A 151 -33.97 -1.21 17.76
N PRO A 152 -32.75 -1.34 18.31
CA PRO A 152 -32.46 -2.18 19.48
C PRO A 152 -33.01 -1.68 20.82
N PHE A 153 -33.82 -0.61 20.84
CA PHE A 153 -34.08 0.15 22.06
C PHE A 153 -35.38 -0.17 22.80
N ASP A 154 -36.23 -1.06 22.29
CA ASP A 154 -37.51 -1.37 22.94
C ASP A 154 -37.37 -2.25 24.19
N ASP A 155 -36.24 -2.95 24.35
CA ASP A 155 -35.96 -3.83 25.50
C ASP A 155 -35.11 -3.13 26.60
N LEU A 156 -34.54 -1.96 26.28
CA LEU A 156 -33.72 -1.18 27.21
C LEU A 156 -34.60 -0.32 28.14
N THR A 157 -35.82 0.01 27.71
CA THR A 157 -36.76 0.86 28.46
C THR A 157 -37.28 0.19 29.73
N GLU A 158 -37.50 -1.13 29.74
CA GLU A 158 -37.95 -1.81 30.96
C GLU A 158 -36.85 -1.94 32.02
N HIS A 159 -35.60 -2.15 31.60
CA HIS A 159 -34.47 -2.35 32.53
C HIS A 159 -33.80 -1.04 32.99
N VAL A 160 -33.85 0.03 32.20
CA VAL A 160 -33.35 1.36 32.63
C VAL A 160 -34.29 2.00 33.65
N VAL A 161 -35.60 1.77 33.54
CA VAL A 161 -36.59 2.27 34.52
C VAL A 161 -36.40 1.63 35.89
N LEU A 162 -35.98 0.36 35.95
CA LEU A 162 -35.69 -0.32 37.23
C LEU A 162 -34.35 0.11 37.84
N GLY A 163 -33.33 0.40 37.04
CA GLY A 163 -32.00 0.80 37.52
C GLY A 163 -31.91 2.24 38.05
N LEU A 164 -32.78 3.15 37.59
CA LEU A 164 -32.77 4.57 37.99
C LEU A 164 -33.34 4.84 39.39
N ILE A 165 -34.08 3.90 39.99
CA ILE A 165 -34.68 4.09 41.33
C ILE A 165 -33.69 3.74 42.46
N THR A 166 -32.63 2.99 42.18
CA THR A 166 -31.68 2.53 43.22
C THR A 166 -30.41 3.40 43.33
N GLY A 167 -30.15 4.29 42.37
CA GLY A 167 -28.89 5.06 42.25
C GLY A 167 -28.82 6.39 43.01
N MET A 168 -29.78 6.73 43.87
CA MET A 168 -29.80 8.03 44.58
C MET A 168 -29.11 8.05 45.97
N ALA A 169 -28.56 6.94 46.48
CA ALA A 169 -28.08 6.89 47.88
C ALA A 169 -26.56 7.11 48.10
N ALA A 170 -25.71 7.19 47.08
CA ALA A 170 -24.24 7.10 47.26
C ALA A 170 -23.42 8.33 46.79
N GLY A 171 -24.02 9.53 46.73
CA GLY A 171 -23.45 10.67 46.00
C GLY A 171 -22.93 11.89 46.80
N LEU A 172 -22.65 11.80 48.10
CA LEU A 172 -22.33 13.00 48.92
C LEU A 172 -21.00 13.02 49.70
N ALA A 173 -20.09 12.05 49.55
CA ALA A 173 -18.90 11.97 50.43
C ALA A 173 -17.53 12.32 49.81
N MET A 174 -17.40 12.53 48.50
CA MET A 174 -16.07 12.73 47.85
C MET A 174 -15.90 14.13 47.21
N ARG A 175 -16.31 15.18 47.92
CA ARG A 175 -16.11 16.58 47.50
C ARG A 175 -15.44 17.42 48.58
N SER A 176 -14.39 16.90 49.23
CA SER A 176 -13.72 17.60 50.33
C SER A 176 -12.18 17.56 50.35
N PHE A 177 -11.50 17.03 49.33
CA PHE A 177 -10.02 17.02 49.31
C PHE A 177 -9.36 17.71 48.10
N LEU A 178 -10.13 18.41 47.27
CA LEU A 178 -9.59 19.00 46.03
C LEU A 178 -9.09 20.44 46.17
N TRP A 179 -9.03 20.99 47.39
CA TRP A 179 -8.52 22.34 47.67
C TRP A 179 -7.58 22.33 48.89
N MET A 180 -6.29 22.05 48.66
CA MET A 180 -5.21 22.64 49.44
C MET A 180 -4.07 23.01 48.49
N PRO A 181 -3.72 24.30 48.34
CA PRO A 181 -2.52 24.71 47.65
C PRO A 181 -1.32 24.62 48.60
N PHE A 182 -0.17 24.26 48.03
CA PHE A 182 1.16 24.33 48.62
C PHE A 182 1.42 25.69 49.25
N PHE A 183 1.82 25.75 50.53
CA PHE A 183 2.60 26.86 51.08
C PHE A 183 3.32 26.53 52.41
N PHE A 184 4.65 26.73 52.36
CA PHE A 184 5.61 27.11 53.41
C PHE A 184 6.20 26.10 54.43
N CYS A 185 7.53 25.98 54.31
CA CYS A 185 8.62 25.89 55.30
C CYS A 185 8.53 24.90 56.47
#